data_AF-A0A9E6DSI4-F1
#
_entry.id   AF-A0A9E6DSI4-F1
#
_cell.length_a   1.000
_cell.length_b   1.000
_cell.length_c   1.000
_cell.angle_alpha   90.00
_cell.angle_beta   90.00
_cell.angle_gamma   90.00
#
_symmetry.space_group_name_H-M   'P 1'
#
loop_
_entity.id
_entity.type
_entity.pdbx_description
1 polymer ?
#
loop_
_entity_poly.entity_id
_entity_poly.type
_entity_poly.pdbx_seq_one_letter_code
_entity_poly.pdbx_strand_id
1 'polypeptide(L)'
;MVDDNREWKIARSAQFVNDNKTADLAWEAAHDNAPADEEPPNLGDFHAARAYLRTCLIRMPFAEARDLTPVAAAALWARGTEGARRYRLSGATSAEPGKRVRRSR
;
A
#
# COMPACT_ATOMS: atom_id res chain seq x y z
N MET A 1 27.23 3.29 -3.61
CA MET A 1 26.55 3.02 -4.90
C MET A 1 25.27 2.17 -4.78
N VAL A 2 25.24 1.03 -4.07
CA VAL A 2 23.95 0.31 -3.82
C VAL A 2 23.05 1.07 -2.86
N ASP A 3 23.65 1.75 -1.86
CA ASP A 3 22.91 2.54 -0.87
C ASP A 3 22.27 3.80 -1.47
N ASP A 4 22.97 4.52 -2.36
CA ASP A 4 22.47 5.77 -2.98
C ASP A 4 21.16 5.55 -3.76
N ASN A 5 21.07 4.43 -4.49
CA ASN A 5 19.86 4.07 -5.24
C ASN A 5 18.69 3.73 -4.32
N ARG A 6 18.97 3.10 -3.17
CA ARG A 6 17.95 2.73 -2.18
C ARG A 6 17.40 3.98 -1.49
N GLU A 7 18.27 4.89 -1.09
CA GLU A 7 17.87 6.16 -0.47
C GLU A 7 17.06 7.03 -1.43
N TRP A 8 17.49 7.12 -2.70
CA TRP A 8 16.73 7.81 -3.74
C TRP A 8 15.32 7.24 -3.87
N LYS A 9 15.17 5.90 -3.91
CA LYS A 9 13.86 5.23 -4.00
C LYS A 9 12.97 5.50 -2.78
N ILE A 10 13.56 5.57 -1.59
CA ILE A 10 12.83 5.94 -0.37
C ILE A 10 12.31 7.37 -0.49
N ALA A 11 13.18 8.32 -0.87
CA ALA A 11 12.78 9.71 -1.08
C ALA A 11 11.71 9.83 -2.17
N ARG A 12 11.84 9.10 -3.27
CA ARG A 12 10.85 9.06 -4.35
C ARG A 12 9.50 8.52 -3.90
N SER A 13 9.48 7.48 -3.07
CA SER A 13 8.23 6.97 -2.48
C SER A 13 7.54 8.02 -1.60
N ALA A 14 8.31 8.78 -0.82
CA ALA A 14 7.76 9.87 0.00
C ALA A 14 7.21 11.01 -0.87
N GLN A 15 7.85 11.32 -2.01
CA GLN A 15 7.33 12.31 -2.96
C GLN A 15 5.95 11.91 -3.49
N PHE A 16 5.77 10.64 -3.91
CA PHE A 16 4.46 10.16 -4.36
C PHE A 16 3.39 10.21 -3.27
N VAL A 17 3.75 9.88 -2.03
CA VAL A 17 2.81 9.90 -0.90
C VAL A 17 2.38 11.32 -0.52
N ASN A 18 3.24 12.31 -0.74
CA ASN A 18 3.00 13.71 -0.41
C ASN A 18 2.46 14.53 -1.60
N ASP A 19 2.39 13.94 -2.79
CA ASP A 19 1.80 14.56 -3.97
C ASP A 19 0.29 14.33 -3.99
N ASN A 20 -0.50 15.41 -3.83
CA ASN A 20 -1.96 15.34 -3.80
C ASN A 20 -2.52 14.66 -5.04
N LYS A 21 -1.96 14.92 -6.23
CA LYS A 21 -2.43 14.30 -7.47
C LYS A 21 -2.26 12.79 -7.45
N THR A 22 -1.10 12.30 -7.01
CA THR A 22 -0.87 10.86 -6.87
C THR A 22 -1.79 10.24 -5.82
N ALA A 23 -2.02 10.94 -4.70
CA ALA A 23 -2.91 10.48 -3.64
C ALA A 23 -4.38 10.39 -4.10
N ASP A 24 -4.88 11.42 -4.79
CA ASP A 24 -6.25 11.46 -5.32
C ASP A 24 -6.48 10.32 -6.32
N LEU A 25 -5.56 10.14 -7.28
CA LEU A 25 -5.61 9.04 -8.25
C LEU A 25 -5.58 7.66 -7.57
N ALA A 26 -4.79 7.52 -6.51
CA ALA A 26 -4.71 6.25 -5.77
C ALA A 26 -5.99 5.97 -4.99
N TRP A 27 -6.60 7.01 -4.42
CA TRP A 27 -7.85 6.91 -3.67
C TRP A 27 -9.01 6.54 -4.58
N GLU A 28 -9.15 7.24 -5.71
CA GLU A 28 -10.16 6.94 -6.74
C GLU A 28 -9.99 5.51 -7.26
N ALA A 29 -8.79 5.14 -7.69
CA ALA A 29 -8.53 3.79 -8.19
C ALA A 29 -8.78 2.70 -7.13
N ALA A 30 -8.54 2.97 -5.84
CA ALA A 30 -8.85 2.00 -4.79
C ALA A 30 -10.37 1.78 -4.63
N HIS A 31 -11.17 2.84 -4.75
CA HIS A 31 -12.63 2.77 -4.64
C HIS A 31 -13.25 2.14 -5.89
N ASP A 32 -12.75 2.48 -7.08
CA ASP A 32 -13.23 1.91 -8.34
C ASP A 32 -12.98 0.40 -8.45
N ASN A 33 -11.93 -0.10 -7.78
CA ASN A 33 -11.59 -1.53 -7.76
C ASN A 33 -12.26 -2.30 -6.61
N ALA A 34 -12.96 -1.62 -5.69
CA ALA A 34 -13.64 -2.29 -4.60
C ALA A 34 -14.89 -3.03 -5.12
N PRO A 35 -15.13 -4.29 -4.72
CA PRO A 35 -16.36 -4.99 -5.06
C PRO A 35 -17.57 -4.23 -4.54
N ALA A 36 -18.63 -4.11 -5.35
CA ALA A 36 -19.82 -3.33 -5.02
C ALA A 36 -20.60 -3.89 -3.81
N ASP A 37 -20.41 -5.17 -3.49
CA ASP A 37 -21.04 -5.90 -2.39
C ASP A 37 -20.17 -5.99 -1.12
N GLU A 38 -18.97 -5.41 -1.12
CA GLU A 38 -18.06 -5.41 0.02
C GLU A 38 -17.89 -4.02 0.64
N GLU A 39 -17.46 -3.98 1.90
CA GLU A 39 -17.09 -2.72 2.55
C GLU A 39 -15.93 -2.05 1.78
N PRO A 40 -16.04 -0.76 1.43
CA PRO A 40 -15.01 -0.06 0.66
C PRO A 40 -13.74 0.18 1.48
N PRO A 41 -12.61 0.53 0.82
CA PRO A 41 -11.41 0.96 1.51
C PRO A 41 -11.66 2.21 2.34
N ASN A 42 -11.02 2.30 3.50
CA ASN A 42 -11.04 3.51 4.32
C ASN A 42 -9.66 4.19 4.39
N LEU A 43 -9.59 5.34 5.07
CA LEU A 43 -8.33 6.08 5.22
C LEU A 43 -7.24 5.27 5.94
N GLY A 44 -7.62 4.36 6.85
CA GLY A 44 -6.68 3.46 7.51
C GLY A 44 -6.01 2.51 6.53
N ASP A 45 -6.79 1.88 5.65
CA ASP A 45 -6.28 1.00 4.59
C ASP A 45 -5.35 1.78 3.63
N PHE A 46 -5.75 3.01 3.30
CA PHE A 46 -4.99 3.90 2.42
C PHE A 46 -3.66 4.34 3.03
N HIS A 47 -3.64 4.69 4.32
CA HIS A 47 -2.41 5.03 5.04
C HIS A 47 -1.49 3.82 5.22
N ALA A 48 -2.03 2.65 5.53
CA ALA A 48 -1.26 1.41 5.66
C ALA A 48 -0.52 1.05 4.35
N ALA A 49 -1.15 1.31 3.22
CA ALA A 49 -0.61 1.02 1.88
C ALA A 49 0.61 1.87 1.48
N ARG A 50 0.95 2.95 2.22
CA ARG A 50 2.19 3.72 2.00
C ARG A 50 3.44 2.85 2.14
N ALA A 51 3.42 1.92 3.10
CA ALA A 51 4.52 0.97 3.28
C ALA A 51 4.64 0.02 2.08
N TYR A 52 3.51 -0.42 1.52
CA TYR A 52 3.48 -1.25 0.32
C TYR A 52 4.11 -0.55 -0.88
N LEU A 53 3.69 0.69 -1.17
CA LEU A 53 4.28 1.50 -2.25
C LEU A 53 5.80 1.64 -2.09
N ARG A 54 6.27 1.97 -0.87
CA ARG A 54 7.70 2.03 -0.57
C ARG A 54 8.41 0.71 -0.85
N THR A 55 7.84 -0.42 -0.44
CA THR A 55 8.41 -1.75 -0.71
C THR A 55 8.48 -2.05 -2.21
N CYS A 56 7.44 -1.69 -2.98
CA CYS A 56 7.45 -1.82 -4.44
C CYS A 56 8.62 -1.06 -5.05
N LEU A 57 8.77 0.24 -4.72
CA LEU A 57 9.85 1.07 -5.26
C LEU A 57 11.24 0.56 -4.88
N ILE A 58 11.42 0.09 -3.64
CA ILE A 58 12.70 -0.46 -3.18
C ILE A 58 13.11 -1.68 -4.03
N ARG A 59 12.16 -2.58 -4.32
CA ARG A 59 12.39 -3.84 -5.03
C ARG A 59 12.43 -3.68 -6.56
N MET A 60 11.80 -2.65 -7.09
CA MET A 60 11.78 -2.32 -8.52
C MET A 60 13.20 -2.00 -9.04
N PRO A 61 13.59 -2.39 -10.26
CA PRO A 61 14.83 -1.91 -10.89
C PRO A 61 14.94 -0.38 -10.86
N PHE A 62 16.15 0.15 -10.68
CA PHE A 62 16.32 1.60 -10.51
C PHE A 62 15.81 2.42 -11.71
N ALA A 63 16.08 1.98 -12.94
CA ALA A 63 15.60 2.64 -14.16
C ALA A 63 14.07 2.72 -14.19
N GLU A 64 13.39 1.63 -13.83
CA GLU A 64 11.93 1.57 -13.78
C GLU A 64 11.37 2.48 -12.66
N ALA A 65 12.00 2.49 -11.48
CA ALA A 65 11.61 3.36 -10.37
C ALA A 65 11.82 4.85 -10.69
N ARG A 66 12.83 5.17 -11.50
CA ARG A 66 13.13 6.53 -11.96
C ARG A 66 12.05 7.04 -12.90
N ASP A 67 11.62 6.20 -13.82
CA ASP A 67 10.68 6.56 -14.89
C ASP A 67 9.21 6.32 -14.47
N LEU A 68 8.98 5.90 -13.22
CA LEU A 68 7.66 5.68 -12.67
C LEU A 68 6.83 6.98 -12.66
N THR A 69 5.66 6.94 -13.27
CA THR A 69 4.74 8.07 -13.35
C THR A 69 3.84 8.15 -12.12
N PRO A 70 3.23 9.32 -11.82
CA PRO A 70 2.20 9.46 -10.79
C PRO A 70 1.07 8.44 -10.90
N VAL A 71 0.58 8.19 -12.12
CA VAL A 71 -0.51 7.21 -12.37
C VAL A 71 -0.07 5.79 -12.04
N ALA A 72 1.15 5.39 -12.43
CA ALA A 72 1.66 4.06 -12.12
C ALA A 72 1.92 3.89 -10.61
N ALA A 73 2.44 4.92 -9.95
CA ALA A 73 2.61 4.94 -8.50
C ALA A 73 1.25 4.85 -7.78
N ALA A 74 0.24 5.58 -8.26
CA ALA A 74 -1.12 5.54 -7.74
C ALA A 74 -1.74 4.15 -7.87
N ALA A 75 -1.56 3.48 -9.01
CA ALA A 75 -2.05 2.11 -9.20
C ALA A 75 -1.39 1.11 -8.23
N LEU A 76 -0.09 1.25 -7.96
CA LEU A 76 0.60 0.44 -6.95
C LEU A 76 0.08 0.72 -5.54
N TRP A 77 -0.16 1.99 -5.20
CA TRP A 77 -0.72 2.38 -3.91
C TRP A 77 -2.14 1.82 -3.74
N ALA A 78 -3.01 1.98 -4.73
CA ALA A 78 -4.38 1.45 -4.73
C ALA A 78 -4.41 -0.07 -4.51
N ARG A 79 -3.48 -0.83 -5.13
CA ARG A 79 -3.32 -2.27 -4.86
C ARG A 79 -2.95 -2.57 -3.41
N GLY A 80 -2.04 -1.78 -2.84
CA GLY A 80 -1.70 -1.89 -1.42
C GLY A 80 -2.89 -1.59 -0.51
N THR A 81 -3.73 -0.62 -0.90
CA THR A 81 -4.94 -0.23 -0.18
C THR A 81 -5.97 -1.35 -0.20
N GLU A 82 -6.17 -1.98 -1.35
CA GLU A 82 -7.02 -3.16 -1.48
C GLU A 82 -6.50 -4.35 -0.65
N GLY A 83 -5.19 -4.56 -0.63
CA GLY A 83 -4.57 -5.56 0.23
C GLY A 83 -4.80 -5.31 1.72
N ALA A 84 -4.66 -4.05 2.16
CA ALA A 84 -4.93 -3.65 3.54
C ALA A 84 -6.41 -3.82 3.93
N ARG A 85 -7.32 -3.44 3.02
CA ARG A 85 -8.77 -3.65 3.18
C ARG A 85 -9.11 -5.12 3.36
N ARG A 86 -8.64 -5.99 2.45
CA ARG A 86 -8.83 -7.45 2.57
C ARG A 86 -8.27 -8.00 3.87
N TYR A 87 -7.10 -7.54 4.29
CA TYR A 87 -6.53 -7.94 5.56
C TYR A 87 -7.42 -7.55 6.74
N ARG A 88 -7.93 -6.31 6.76
CA ARG A 88 -8.87 -5.82 7.78
C ARG A 88 -10.16 -6.63 7.82
N LEU A 89 -10.76 -6.92 6.67
CA LEU A 89 -11.99 -7.71 6.57
C LEU A 89 -11.77 -9.18 6.98
N SER A 90 -10.66 -9.79 6.57
CA SER A 90 -10.31 -11.16 6.95
C SER A 90 -9.99 -11.29 8.46
N GLY A 91 -9.38 -10.25 9.04
CA GLY A 91 -9.14 -10.12 10.47
C GLY A 91 -10.43 -9.92 11.27
N ALA A 92 -11.43 -9.25 10.70
CA ALA A 92 -12.77 -9.14 11.29
C ALA A 92 -13.50 -10.49 11.31
N THR A 93 -13.29 -11.34 10.31
CA THR A 93 -13.84 -12.72 10.28
C THR A 93 -13.07 -13.73 11.15
N SER A 94 -11.83 -13.41 11.57
CA SER A 94 -10.98 -14.32 12.36
C SER A 94 -11.03 -14.06 13.88
N ALA A 95 -11.92 -13.17 14.34
CA ALA A 95 -12.20 -12.99 15.76
C ALA A 95 -13.18 -14.07 16.27
N GLU A 96 -12.77 -15.36 16.19
CA GLU A 96 -13.28 -16.31 17.18
C GLU A 96 -12.61 -15.97 18.53
N PRO A 97 -13.38 -15.65 19.58
CA PRO A 97 -12.82 -15.34 20.88
C PRO A 97 -12.39 -16.64 21.56
N GLY A 98 -11.19 -17.15 21.24
CA GLY A 98 -10.70 -18.33 21.96
C GLY A 98 -9.56 -19.09 21.30
N LYS A 99 -8.32 -18.62 21.49
CA LYS A 99 -7.17 -19.44 21.93
C LYS A 99 -5.92 -18.56 22.02
N ARG A 100 -5.69 -17.99 23.20
CA ARG A 100 -4.32 -17.63 23.61
C ARG A 100 -3.52 -18.92 23.68
N VAL A 101 -2.72 -19.21 22.65
CA VAL A 101 -1.68 -20.22 22.74
C VAL A 101 -0.62 -19.66 23.68
N ARG A 102 -0.69 -20.05 24.96
CA ARG A 102 0.41 -19.89 25.91
C ARG A 102 1.62 -20.62 25.32
N ARG A 103 2.64 -19.89 24.87
CA ARG A 103 3.96 -20.46 24.67
C ARG A 103 4.55 -20.74 26.05
N SER A 104 4.53 -21.99 26.46
CA SER A 104 5.31 -22.47 27.61
C SER A 104 6.79 -22.33 27.28
N ARG A 105 7.54 -21.71 28.19
CA ARG A 105 9.00 -21.70 28.20
C ARG A 105 9.55 -23.08 28.49
#